data_AF-A0A367S0J4-F1
#
_entry.id   AF-A0A367S0J4-F1
#
_cell.length_a   1.000
_cell.length_b   1.000
_cell.length_c   1.000
_cell.angle_alpha   90.00
_cell.angle_beta   90.00
_cell.angle_gamma   90.00
#
_symmetry.space_group_name_H-M   'P 1'
#
loop_
_entity.id
_entity.type
_entity.pdbx_description
1 polymer ?
#
loop_
_entity_poly.entity_id
_entity_poly.type
_entity_poly.pdbx_seq_one_letter_code
_entity_poly.pdbx_strand_id
1 'polypeptide(L)'
;MQPDPRTNLSNQLADTLKNRTVEPDDKREITITFRVSYAEKARLEQRCNGVVKSDYIRARLFDYPLPHPKLTIPEANRQAVYELKKIGNNLNQQTKAINEAVKIGSQPLTSNVKEYLQTIKELTALLEQTHASLSQPISDED
;
A
#
# COMPACT_ATOMS: atom_id res chain seq x y z
N MET A 1 -9.95 -19.98 -28.63
CA MET A 1 -8.97 -19.13 -29.33
C MET A 1 -7.60 -19.71 -29.07
N GLN A 2 -6.90 -20.19 -30.11
CA GLN A 2 -5.51 -20.67 -29.95
C GLN A 2 -4.58 -19.47 -29.77
N PRO A 3 -3.63 -19.51 -28.83
CA PRO A 3 -2.67 -18.41 -28.65
C PRO A 3 -1.78 -18.28 -29.89
N ASP A 4 -1.47 -17.03 -30.25
CA ASP A 4 -0.61 -16.66 -31.38
C ASP A 4 0.72 -17.45 -31.32
N PRO A 5 1.21 -18.01 -32.44
CA PRO A 5 2.49 -18.71 -32.49
C PRO A 5 3.67 -17.90 -31.90
N ARG A 6 3.63 -16.57 -31.96
CA ARG A 6 4.62 -15.69 -31.32
C ARG A 6 4.57 -15.76 -29.79
N THR A 7 3.36 -15.84 -29.23
CA THR A 7 3.14 -15.95 -27.79
C THR A 7 3.65 -17.30 -27.27
N ASN A 8 3.45 -18.38 -28.03
CA ASN A 8 3.97 -19.69 -27.66
C ASN A 8 5.50 -19.74 -27.66
N LEU A 9 6.17 -19.17 -28.67
CA LEU A 9 7.63 -19.07 -28.70
C LEU A 9 8.16 -18.23 -27.53
N SER A 10 7.52 -17.08 -27.24
CA SER A 10 7.88 -16.23 -26.11
C SER A 10 7.76 -16.96 -24.78
N ASN A 11 6.70 -17.74 -24.58
CA ASN A 11 6.47 -18.50 -23.36
C ASN A 11 7.49 -19.64 -23.21
N GLN A 12 7.79 -20.37 -24.30
CA GLN A 12 8.83 -21.41 -24.31
C GLN A 12 10.23 -20.84 -24.00
N LEU A 13 10.56 -19.67 -24.55
CA LEU A 13 11.80 -18.97 -24.22
C LEU A 13 11.82 -18.48 -22.77
N ALA A 14 10.69 -17.97 -22.25
CA ALA A 14 10.60 -17.55 -20.85
C ALA A 14 10.77 -18.73 -19.88
N ASP A 15 10.18 -19.89 -20.17
CA ASP A 15 10.27 -21.08 -19.32
C ASP A 15 11.69 -21.69 -19.34
N THR A 16 12.35 -21.71 -20.50
CA THR A 16 13.75 -22.16 -20.60
C THR A 16 14.73 -21.22 -19.88
N LEU A 17 14.45 -19.92 -19.85
CA LEU A 17 15.26 -18.93 -19.14
C LEU A 17 15.02 -18.93 -17.62
N LYS A 18 13.78 -19.19 -17.16
CA LYS A 18 13.47 -19.30 -15.72
C LYS A 18 14.28 -20.38 -15.02
N ASN A 19 14.52 -21.51 -15.70
CA ASN A 19 15.23 -22.66 -15.14
C ASN A 19 16.76 -22.47 -15.02
N ARG A 20 17.30 -21.30 -15.42
CA ARG A 20 18.73 -20.97 -15.28
C ARG A 20 19.04 -20.01 -14.15
N THR A 21 18.03 -19.58 -13.40
CA THR A 21 18.22 -18.57 -12.35
C THR A 21 19.08 -19.17 -11.24
N VAL A 22 20.33 -18.72 -11.13
CA VAL A 22 21.24 -19.14 -10.06
C VAL A 22 20.91 -18.35 -8.80
N GLU A 23 20.60 -19.03 -7.71
CA GLU A 23 20.46 -18.39 -6.40
C GLU A 23 21.85 -17.97 -5.90
N PRO A 24 21.99 -16.77 -5.32
CA PRO A 24 23.27 -16.29 -4.83
C PRO A 24 23.75 -17.15 -3.67
N ASP A 25 24.93 -17.74 -3.84
CA ASP A 25 25.69 -18.43 -2.80
C ASP A 25 26.22 -17.44 -1.75
N ASP A 26 26.98 -17.97 -0.79
CA ASP A 26 27.66 -17.31 0.34
C ASP A 26 28.13 -15.84 0.13
N LYS A 27 28.41 -15.17 1.27
CA LYS A 27 28.81 -13.77 1.31
C LYS A 27 29.95 -13.46 0.33
N ARG A 28 29.75 -12.44 -0.50
CA ARG A 28 30.69 -12.01 -1.55
C ARG A 28 31.87 -11.25 -0.96
N GLU A 29 33.03 -11.89 -0.84
CA GLU A 29 34.25 -11.30 -0.24
C GLU A 29 35.34 -10.95 -1.27
N ILE A 30 35.28 -11.55 -2.46
CA ILE A 30 36.30 -11.36 -3.50
C ILE A 30 35.94 -10.18 -4.42
N THR A 31 36.92 -9.31 -4.68
CA THR A 31 36.79 -8.17 -5.62
C THR A 31 37.47 -8.47 -6.95
N ILE A 32 36.77 -8.22 -8.07
CA ILE A 32 37.31 -8.34 -9.42
C ILE A 32 37.50 -6.94 -10.01
N THR A 33 38.72 -6.61 -10.42
CA THR A 33 39.07 -5.33 -11.05
C THR A 33 39.59 -5.58 -12.46
N PHE A 34 39.07 -4.84 -13.44
CA PHE A 34 39.54 -4.89 -14.84
C PHE A 34 39.58 -3.49 -15.44
N ARG A 35 40.45 -3.29 -16.42
CA ARG A 35 40.55 -2.03 -17.17
C ARG A 35 39.57 -2.03 -18.32
N VAL A 36 38.93 -0.90 -18.56
CA VAL A 36 37.99 -0.69 -19.67
C VAL A 36 38.34 0.58 -20.42
N SER A 37 38.08 0.59 -21.72
CA SER A 37 38.10 1.80 -22.54
C SER A 37 36.95 2.74 -22.16
N TYR A 38 37.07 4.01 -22.56
CA TYR A 38 36.01 5.00 -22.35
C TYR A 38 34.69 4.58 -23.03
N ALA A 39 34.77 4.03 -24.24
CA ALA A 39 33.60 3.58 -24.99
C ALA A 39 32.89 2.39 -24.31
N GLU A 40 33.65 1.46 -23.70
CA GLU A 40 33.08 0.34 -22.93
C GLU A 40 32.38 0.82 -21.67
N LYS A 41 32.99 1.77 -20.95
CA LYS A 41 32.37 2.39 -19.78
C LYS A 41 31.04 3.06 -20.13
N ALA A 42 30.99 3.83 -21.21
CA ALA A 42 29.76 4.50 -21.66
C ALA A 42 28.66 3.50 -22.02
N ARG A 43 29.01 2.43 -22.76
CA ARG A 43 28.06 1.34 -23.09
C ARG A 43 27.53 0.63 -21.85
N LEU A 44 28.39 0.40 -20.86
CA LEU A 44 27.99 -0.19 -19.58
C LEU A 44 27.02 0.75 -18.86
N GLU A 45 27.33 2.04 -18.76
CA GLU A 45 26.49 3.04 -18.10
C GLU A 45 25.10 3.17 -18.73
N GLN A 46 25.04 3.21 -20.06
CA GLN A 46 23.77 3.25 -20.80
C GLN A 46 22.90 2.02 -20.51
N ARG A 47 23.51 0.84 -20.45
CA ARG A 47 22.81 -0.43 -20.17
C ARG A 47 22.40 -0.58 -18.71
N CYS A 48 23.07 0.12 -17.79
CA CYS A 48 22.76 0.12 -16.36
C CYS A 48 21.74 1.20 -15.96
N ASN A 49 21.01 1.83 -16.89
CA ASN A 49 20.07 2.88 -16.53
C ASN A 49 18.95 2.34 -15.63
N GLY A 50 18.86 2.85 -14.40
CA GLY A 50 17.91 2.38 -13.37
C GLY A 50 18.34 1.11 -12.62
N VAL A 51 19.54 0.59 -12.88
CA VAL A 51 20.06 -0.68 -12.34
C VAL A 51 21.45 -0.49 -11.73
N VAL A 52 21.77 -1.21 -10.65
CA VAL A 52 23.13 -1.19 -10.07
C VAL A 52 24.11 -1.90 -11.02
N LYS A 53 25.22 -1.24 -11.37
CA LYS A 53 26.23 -1.78 -12.30
C LYS A 53 26.72 -3.18 -11.93
N SER A 54 26.96 -3.43 -10.64
CA SER A 54 27.43 -4.74 -10.17
C SER A 54 26.39 -5.84 -10.35
N ASP A 55 25.10 -5.55 -10.13
CA ASP A 55 24.02 -6.50 -10.36
C ASP A 55 23.81 -6.75 -11.85
N TYR A 56 23.92 -5.72 -12.69
CA TYR A 56 23.89 -5.88 -14.14
C TYR A 56 25.03 -6.77 -14.65
N ILE A 57 26.26 -6.55 -14.18
CA ILE A 57 27.42 -7.37 -14.55
C ILE A 57 27.21 -8.83 -14.11
N ARG A 58 26.73 -9.05 -12.87
CA ARG A 58 26.44 -10.38 -12.35
C ARG A 58 25.38 -11.11 -13.16
N ALA A 59 24.27 -10.44 -13.48
CA ALA A 59 23.21 -11.01 -14.30
C ALA A 59 23.68 -11.39 -15.71
N ARG A 60 24.72 -10.71 -16.24
CA ARG A 60 25.28 -11.04 -17.55
C ARG A 60 26.39 -12.10 -17.52
N LEU A 61 27.07 -12.30 -16.40
CA LEU A 61 28.21 -13.22 -16.28
C LEU A 61 27.91 -14.53 -15.57
N PHE A 62 26.97 -14.53 -14.62
CA PHE A 62 26.71 -15.67 -13.72
C PHE A 62 25.25 -16.13 -13.76
N ASP A 63 24.52 -15.83 -14.83
CA ASP A 63 23.12 -16.24 -15.04
C ASP A 63 22.15 -15.84 -13.91
N TYR A 64 22.50 -14.79 -13.14
CA TYR A 64 21.57 -14.17 -12.19
C TYR A 64 20.40 -13.50 -12.92
N PRO A 65 19.24 -13.38 -12.28
CA PRO A 65 18.09 -12.73 -12.89
C PRO A 65 18.43 -11.27 -13.20
N LEU A 66 17.98 -10.79 -14.37
CA LEU A 66 18.20 -9.40 -14.77
C LEU A 66 17.50 -8.48 -13.76
N PRO A 67 18.23 -7.55 -13.12
CA PRO A 67 17.64 -6.63 -12.16
C PRO A 67 16.61 -5.73 -12.84
N HIS A 68 15.45 -5.59 -12.21
CA HIS A 68 14.41 -4.69 -12.73
C HIS A 68 14.86 -3.23 -12.57
N PRO A 69 14.78 -2.43 -13.64
CA PRO A 69 15.11 -1.01 -13.55
C PRO A 69 14.16 -0.36 -12.55
N LYS A 70 14.72 0.25 -11.51
CA LYS A 70 13.94 1.10 -10.62
C LYS A 70 13.48 2.29 -11.46
N LEU A 71 12.17 2.55 -11.48
CA LEU A 71 11.63 3.74 -12.14
C LEU A 71 12.36 4.96 -11.58
N THR A 72 13.19 5.57 -12.42
CA THR A 72 13.81 6.86 -12.13
C THR A 72 12.72 7.90 -12.29
N ILE A 73 12.08 8.25 -11.17
CA ILE A 73 11.16 9.39 -11.12
C ILE A 73 11.97 10.61 -11.57
N PRO A 74 11.56 11.29 -12.66
CA PRO A 74 12.21 12.51 -13.12
C PRO A 74 12.32 13.51 -11.96
N GLU A 75 13.43 14.23 -11.88
CA GLU A 75 13.72 15.11 -10.75
C GLU A 75 12.60 16.15 -10.53
N ALA A 76 12.04 16.67 -11.62
CA ALA A 76 10.87 17.57 -11.62
C ALA A 76 9.65 17.02 -10.85
N ASN A 77 9.48 15.69 -10.81
CA ASN A 77 8.31 15.04 -10.21
C ASN A 77 8.60 14.46 -8.81
N ARG A 78 9.86 14.52 -8.32
CA ARG A 78 10.22 13.95 -7.02
C ARG A 78 9.52 14.63 -5.87
N GLN A 79 9.44 15.97 -5.90
CA GLN A 79 8.77 16.73 -4.84
C GLN A 79 7.27 16.41 -4.80
N ALA A 80 6.61 16.39 -5.96
CA ALA A 80 5.20 16.03 -6.05
C ALA A 80 4.91 14.61 -5.52
N VAL A 81 5.75 13.64 -5.88
CA VAL A 81 5.62 12.26 -5.37
C VAL A 81 5.85 12.18 -3.86
N TYR A 82 6.78 12.96 -3.32
CA TYR A 82 7.03 13.01 -1.88
C TYR A 82 5.83 13.57 -1.11
N GLU A 83 5.26 14.69 -1.58
CA GLU A 83 4.06 15.28 -0.96
C GLU A 83 2.85 14.35 -1.06
N LEU A 84 2.62 13.73 -2.21
CA LEU A 84 1.54 12.75 -2.38
C LEU A 84 1.69 11.55 -1.44
N LYS A 85 2.92 11.06 -1.23
CA LYS A 85 3.19 9.99 -0.27
C LYS A 85 2.86 10.42 1.16
N LYS A 86 3.20 11.65 1.54
CA LYS A 86 2.90 12.21 2.86
C LYS A 86 1.39 12.30 3.09
N ILE A 87 0.65 12.80 2.10
CA ILE A 87 -0.82 12.88 2.14
C ILE A 87 -1.43 11.47 2.26
N GLY A 88 -0.97 10.51 1.45
CA GLY A 88 -1.46 9.13 1.49
C GLY A 88 -1.23 8.45 2.84
N ASN A 89 -0.05 8.68 3.45
CA ASN A 89 0.24 8.16 4.79
C ASN A 89 -0.70 8.74 5.86
N ASN A 90 -0.94 10.05 5.82
CA ASN A 90 -1.85 10.71 6.77
C ASN A 90 -3.28 10.18 6.63
N LEU A 91 -3.75 10.01 5.40
CA LEU A 91 -5.09 9.47 5.13
C LEU A 91 -5.23 8.03 5.64
N ASN A 92 -4.21 7.20 5.43
CA ASN A 92 -4.19 5.82 5.94
C ASN A 92 -4.22 5.78 7.48
N GLN A 93 -3.49 6.68 8.15
CA GLN A 93 -3.51 6.78 9.62
C GLN A 93 -4.89 7.22 10.14
N GLN A 94 -5.49 8.24 9.54
CA GLN A 94 -6.84 8.68 9.90
C GLN A 94 -7.87 7.58 9.69
N THR A 95 -7.78 6.85 8.57
CA THR A 95 -8.69 5.75 8.25
C THR A 95 -8.57 4.62 9.27
N LYS A 96 -7.35 4.25 9.67
CA LYS A 96 -7.12 3.26 10.72
C LYS A 96 -7.68 3.72 12.07
N ALA A 97 -7.39 4.96 12.46
CA ALA A 97 -7.91 5.54 13.70
C ALA A 97 -9.44 5.58 13.72
N ILE A 98 -10.09 5.94 12.61
CA ILE A 98 -11.55 5.93 12.46
C ILE A 98 -12.09 4.50 12.56
N ASN A 99 -11.48 3.55 11.85
CA ASN A 99 -11.93 2.15 11.87
C ASN A 99 -11.76 1.51 13.25
N GLU A 100 -10.69 1.84 13.98
CA GLU A 100 -10.49 1.41 15.36
C GLU A 100 -11.51 2.06 16.30
N ALA A 101 -11.77 3.37 16.15
CA ALA A 101 -12.78 4.10 16.91
C ALA A 101 -14.20 3.53 16.69
N VAL A 102 -14.55 3.18 15.45
CA VAL A 102 -15.82 2.52 15.11
C VAL A 102 -15.91 1.12 15.72
N LYS A 103 -14.84 0.32 15.65
CA LYS A 103 -14.81 -1.03 16.26
C LYS A 103 -14.99 -1.01 17.78
N ILE A 104 -14.53 0.04 18.44
CA ILE A 104 -14.64 0.22 19.90
C ILE A 104 -15.97 0.91 20.29
N GLY A 105 -16.83 1.26 19.32
CA GLY A 105 -18.09 1.97 19.56
C GLY A 105 -17.91 3.43 19.97
N SER A 106 -16.68 3.94 19.89
CA SER A 106 -16.30 5.32 20.22
C SER A 106 -16.24 6.13 18.93
N GLN A 107 -17.37 6.23 18.24
CA GLN A 107 -17.49 7.22 17.17
C GLN A 107 -17.23 8.61 17.78
N PRO A 108 -16.57 9.56 17.10
CA PRO A 108 -16.43 10.90 17.63
C PRO A 108 -17.81 11.53 17.68
N LEU A 109 -18.51 11.36 18.80
CA LEU A 109 -19.69 12.10 19.18
C LEU A 109 -19.25 13.56 19.23
N THR A 110 -19.48 14.29 18.15
CA THR A 110 -19.35 15.74 18.16
C THR A 110 -20.22 16.29 19.30
N SER A 111 -19.87 17.45 19.87
CA SER A 111 -20.58 18.06 21.02
C SER A 111 -22.10 18.01 20.85
N ASN A 112 -22.56 18.28 19.64
CA ASN A 112 -23.97 18.25 19.25
C ASN A 112 -24.62 16.87 19.46
N VAL A 113 -23.90 15.76 19.20
CA VAL A 113 -24.45 14.40 19.34
C VAL A 113 -24.59 13.97 20.80
N LYS A 114 -23.74 14.48 21.72
CA LYS A 114 -23.94 14.28 23.16
C LYS A 114 -25.18 15.00 23.67
N GLU A 115 -25.40 16.23 23.20
CA GLU A 115 -26.59 17.01 23.53
C GLU A 115 -27.85 16.27 23.09
N TYR A 116 -27.90 15.75 21.85
CA TYR A 116 -29.03 14.95 21.38
C TYR A 116 -29.29 13.69 22.20
N LEU A 117 -28.24 12.99 22.65
CA LEU A 117 -28.39 11.79 23.49
C LEU A 117 -29.00 12.16 24.86
N GLN A 118 -28.58 13.28 25.43
CA GLN A 118 -29.16 13.83 26.67
C GLN A 118 -30.64 14.16 26.47
N THR A 119 -30.98 14.86 25.37
CA THR A 119 -32.38 15.23 25.08
C THR A 119 -33.25 14.00 24.91
N ILE A 120 -32.77 12.98 24.19
CA ILE A 120 -33.51 11.72 23.97
C ILE A 120 -33.79 11.02 25.30
N LYS A 121 -32.82 10.96 26.23
CA LYS A 121 -33.02 10.36 27.56
C LYS A 121 -34.07 11.09 28.38
N GLU A 122 -34.04 12.41 28.39
CA GLU A 122 -35.02 13.25 29.09
C GLU A 122 -36.43 13.04 28.53
N LEU A 123 -36.55 12.93 27.20
CA LEU A 123 -37.82 12.68 26.51
C LEU A 123 -38.41 11.31 26.86
N THR A 124 -37.58 10.27 26.93
CA THR A 124 -38.02 8.92 27.33
C THR A 124 -38.56 8.92 28.75
N ALA A 125 -37.87 9.56 29.70
CA ALA A 125 -38.34 9.65 31.09
C ALA A 125 -39.69 10.37 31.20
N LEU A 126 -39.87 11.44 30.42
CA LEU A 126 -41.10 12.21 30.38
C LEU A 126 -42.25 11.39 29.79
N LEU A 127 -42.00 10.63 28.72
CA LEU A 127 -42.99 9.70 28.14
C LEU A 127 -43.38 8.60 29.12
N GLU A 128 -42.42 8.00 29.83
CA GLU A 128 -42.70 6.98 30.85
C GLU A 128 -43.54 7.55 32.00
N GLN A 129 -43.22 8.74 32.47
CA GLN A 129 -44.01 9.42 33.50
C GLN A 129 -45.43 9.72 33.01
N THR A 130 -45.57 10.24 31.79
CA THR A 130 -46.88 10.57 31.20
C THR A 130 -47.70 9.31 30.99
N HIS A 131 -47.08 8.23 30.51
CA HIS A 131 -47.71 6.93 30.37
C HIS A 131 -48.15 6.39 31.74
N ALA A 132 -47.32 6.47 32.76
CA ALA A 132 -47.67 6.04 34.11
C ALA A 132 -48.84 6.86 34.69
N SER A 133 -48.89 8.17 34.46
CA SER A 133 -50.00 9.03 34.87
C SER A 133 -51.31 8.70 34.14
N LEU A 134 -51.25 8.40 32.84
CA LEU A 134 -52.42 8.04 32.04
C LEU A 134 -52.88 6.59 32.26
N SER A 135 -52.00 5.73 32.77
CA SER A 135 -52.29 4.33 33.09
C SER A 135 -52.82 4.13 34.52
N GLN A 136 -52.91 5.20 35.34
CA GLN A 136 -53.65 5.15 36.60
C GLN A 136 -55.15 4.98 36.28
N PRO A 137 -55.86 4.03 36.91
CA PRO A 137 -57.30 3.89 36.70
C PRO A 137 -58.00 5.19 37.13
N ILE A 138 -58.98 5.63 36.35
CA ILE A 138 -59.90 6.70 36.75
C ILE A 138 -60.57 6.21 38.04
N SER A 139 -60.34 6.91 39.14
CA SER A 139 -61.11 6.71 40.36
C SER A 139 -62.56 7.12 40.04
N ASP A 140 -63.43 6.15 39.80
CA ASP A 140 -64.87 6.38 39.77
C ASP A 140 -65.31 6.74 41.21
N GLU A 141 -65.35 8.04 41.51
CA GLU A 141 -66.14 8.60 42.61
C GLU A 141 -67.39 9.28 42.01
N ASP A 142 -68.46 8.49 41.89
CA ASP A 142 -69.81 8.73 42.47
C ASP A 142 -70.77 7.58 42.15
#